data_AF-A0A1A8DMG8-F1
#
_entry.id   AF-A0A1A8DMG8-F1
#
_cell.length_a   1.000
_cell.length_b   1.000
_cell.length_c   1.000
_cell.angle_alpha   90.00
_cell.angle_beta   90.00
_cell.angle_gamma   90.00
#
_symmetry.space_group_name_H-M   'P 1'
#
loop_
_entity.id
_entity.type
_entity.pdbx_description
1 polymer ?
#
loop_
_entity_poly.entity_id
_entity_poly.type
_entity_poly.pdbx_seq_one_letter_code
_entity_poly.pdbx_strand_id
1 'polypeptide(L)'
;GMIDLLTFISENKNTVDCIVISDANSLFIEWVLTAAGLQSAVDQVFSNPARFNESGWMEVQHYHSHDCNKCPVNLCKRKVLELYLSEKTAGGTDYERIFYVGDGGNDFCPTSCLRENDVVMPRLGFTLEKLLARATTQEGSPSVRANVVVWSSGSKILQELKASMKS
;
A
#
# COMPACT_ATOMS: atom_id res chain seq x y z
N GLY A 1 16.22 -7.55 2.23
CA GLY A 1 15.20 -7.10 1.27
C GLY A 1 14.21 -6.16 1.93
N MET A 2 13.10 -6.67 2.46
CA MET A 2 12.06 -5.81 3.08
C MET A 2 12.53 -5.14 4.37
N ILE A 3 13.34 -5.83 5.18
CA ILE A 3 13.96 -5.25 6.38
C ILE A 3 14.78 -4.01 5.97
N ASP A 4 15.73 -4.16 5.03
CA ASP A 4 16.55 -3.04 4.55
C ASP A 4 15.72 -1.86 4.01
N LEU A 5 14.62 -2.14 3.31
CA LEU A 5 13.70 -1.09 2.82
C LEU A 5 13.07 -0.32 3.98
N LEU A 6 12.49 -1.02 4.95
CA LEU A 6 11.80 -0.41 6.07
C LEU A 6 12.78 0.28 7.03
N THR A 7 13.96 -0.29 7.25
CA THR A 7 15.05 0.38 7.98
C THR A 7 15.42 1.69 7.29
N PHE A 8 15.64 1.69 5.98
CA PHE A 8 15.92 2.93 5.25
C PHE A 8 14.81 3.96 5.39
N ILE A 9 13.54 3.56 5.30
CA ILE A 9 12.41 4.47 5.51
C ILE A 9 12.44 5.06 6.93
N SER A 10 12.68 4.23 7.96
CA SER A 10 12.76 4.70 9.35
C SER A 10 13.89 5.71 9.60
N GLU A 11 14.96 5.65 8.81
CA GLU A 11 16.08 6.59 8.87
C GLU A 11 15.83 7.87 8.05
N ASN A 12 14.80 7.90 7.19
CA ASN A 12 14.53 8.98 6.24
C ASN A 12 13.11 9.57 6.39
N LYS A 13 12.56 9.57 7.61
CA LYS A 13 11.20 10.06 7.93
C LYS A 13 10.94 11.53 7.61
N ASN A 14 11.99 12.35 7.50
CA ASN A 14 11.85 13.75 7.08
C ASN A 14 11.53 13.90 5.58
N THR A 15 11.62 12.82 4.80
CA THR A 15 11.43 12.84 3.35
C THR A 15 10.45 11.78 2.88
N VAL A 16 10.25 10.71 3.65
CA VAL A 16 9.39 9.58 3.26
C VAL A 16 8.36 9.27 4.35
N ASP A 17 7.10 9.45 4.00
CA ASP A 17 5.98 8.85 4.70
C ASP A 17 5.72 7.44 4.17
N CYS A 18 5.36 6.51 5.05
CA CYS A 18 5.03 5.14 4.73
C CYS A 18 3.80 4.71 5.51
N ILE A 19 2.78 4.25 4.77
CA ILE A 19 1.57 3.68 5.35
C ILE A 19 1.41 2.23 4.89
N VAL A 20 0.66 1.47 5.67
CA VAL A 20 0.25 0.10 5.31
C VAL A 20 -1.26 0.06 5.13
N ILE A 21 -1.72 -0.35 3.95
CA ILE A 21 -3.14 -0.65 3.69
C ILE A 21 -3.28 -2.15 3.44
N SER A 22 -3.80 -2.89 4.42
CA SER A 22 -3.75 -4.35 4.43
C SER A 22 -5.10 -4.98 4.74
N ASP A 23 -5.44 -6.02 3.97
CA ASP A 23 -6.64 -6.85 4.16
C ASP A 23 -6.47 -7.91 5.27
N ALA A 24 -5.33 -7.89 5.96
CA ALA A 24 -5.11 -8.68 7.18
C ALA A 24 -5.89 -8.08 8.37
N ASN A 25 -5.52 -8.46 9.59
CA ASN A 25 -6.01 -7.83 10.82
C ASN A 25 -4.92 -6.98 11.49
N SER A 26 -5.32 -5.98 12.26
CA SER A 26 -4.40 -5.01 12.88
C SER A 26 -3.40 -5.65 13.84
N LEU A 27 -3.81 -6.65 14.63
CA LEU A 27 -2.91 -7.36 15.56
C LEU A 27 -1.77 -8.07 14.81
N PHE A 28 -2.09 -8.75 13.71
CA PHE A 28 -1.07 -9.44 12.91
C PHE A 28 -0.01 -8.47 12.36
N ILE A 29 -0.44 -7.31 11.85
CA ILE A 29 0.49 -6.29 11.34
C ILE A 29 1.36 -5.74 12.48
N GLU A 30 0.76 -5.41 13.62
CA GLU A 30 1.46 -4.93 14.81
C GLU A 30 2.51 -5.93 15.29
N TRP A 31 2.17 -7.23 15.38
CA TRP A 31 3.08 -8.27 15.80
C TRP A 31 4.26 -8.45 14.86
N VAL A 32 4.03 -8.44 13.54
CA VAL A 32 5.10 -8.57 12.55
C VAL A 32 6.06 -7.37 12.60
N LEU A 33 5.52 -6.14 12.68
CA LEU A 33 6.35 -4.94 12.78
C LEU A 33 7.14 -4.91 14.10
N THR A 34 6.51 -5.34 15.20
CA THR A 34 7.15 -5.38 16.52
C THR A 34 8.23 -6.44 16.62
N ALA A 35 7.98 -7.65 16.13
CA ALA A 35 8.98 -8.71 16.11
C ALA A 35 10.20 -8.33 15.25
N ALA A 36 10.01 -7.50 14.23
CA ALA A 36 11.08 -7.01 13.38
C ALA A 36 11.78 -5.72 13.89
N GLY A 37 11.21 -5.04 14.89
CA GLY A 37 11.72 -3.74 15.36
C GLY A 37 11.55 -2.60 14.33
N LEU A 38 10.52 -2.67 13.49
CA LEU A 38 10.33 -1.78 12.33
C LEU A 38 9.07 -0.90 12.44
N GLN A 39 8.50 -0.75 13.63
CA GLN A 39 7.30 0.06 13.85
C GLN A 39 7.53 1.53 13.44
N SER A 40 8.72 2.07 13.70
CA SER A 40 9.09 3.46 13.36
C SER A 40 9.13 3.74 11.86
N ALA A 41 9.17 2.70 11.02
CA ALA A 41 9.12 2.86 9.57
C ALA A 41 7.72 3.25 9.08
N VAL A 42 6.66 2.82 9.77
CA VAL A 42 5.27 2.94 9.32
C VAL A 42 4.53 4.00 10.13
N ASP A 43 4.04 5.04 9.46
CA ASP A 43 3.33 6.15 10.09
C ASP A 43 1.91 5.76 10.50
N GLN A 44 1.21 5.01 9.65
CA GLN A 44 -0.18 4.62 9.85
C GLN A 44 -0.48 3.25 9.24
N VAL A 45 -1.33 2.49 9.92
CA VAL A 45 -1.83 1.19 9.47
C VAL A 45 -3.34 1.26 9.30
N PHE A 46 -3.79 0.96 8.09
CA PHE A 46 -5.20 0.84 7.71
C PHE A 46 -5.51 -0.62 7.42
N SER A 47 -6.16 -1.29 8.36
CA SER A 47 -6.42 -2.74 8.30
C SER A 47 -7.64 -3.12 9.14
N ASN A 48 -8.15 -4.34 8.99
CA ASN A 48 -9.31 -4.81 9.74
C ASN A 48 -9.00 -4.77 11.25
N PRO A 49 -9.70 -3.95 12.06
CA PRO A 49 -9.41 -3.83 13.49
C PRO A 49 -9.60 -5.18 14.18
N ALA A 50 -8.63 -5.57 14.99
CA ALA A 50 -8.70 -6.78 15.80
C ALA A 50 -8.30 -6.54 17.25
N ARG A 51 -8.97 -7.26 18.15
CA ARG A 51 -8.70 -7.26 19.59
C ARG A 51 -9.09 -8.61 20.20
N PHE A 52 -8.52 -8.94 21.35
CA PHE A 52 -9.03 -10.04 22.17
C PHE A 52 -10.14 -9.52 23.09
N ASN A 53 -11.24 -10.25 23.17
CA ASN A 53 -12.30 -9.96 24.15
C ASN A 53 -12.00 -10.61 25.51
N GLU A 54 -12.86 -10.34 26.49
CA GLU A 54 -12.72 -10.84 27.87
C GLU A 54 -12.70 -12.38 27.96
N SER A 55 -13.27 -13.05 26.96
CA SER A 55 -13.31 -14.52 26.86
C SER A 55 -12.09 -15.10 26.13
N GLY A 56 -11.12 -14.27 25.72
CA GLY A 56 -9.90 -14.70 25.03
C GLY A 56 -10.07 -14.99 23.54
N TRP A 57 -11.20 -14.65 22.93
CA TRP A 57 -11.41 -14.79 21.49
C TRP A 57 -10.95 -13.55 20.73
N MET A 58 -10.35 -13.75 19.56
CA MET A 58 -10.01 -12.64 18.66
C MET A 58 -11.26 -12.19 17.91
N GLU A 59 -11.67 -10.95 18.13
CA GLU A 59 -12.70 -10.26 17.36
C GLU A 59 -12.05 -9.49 16.23
N VAL A 60 -12.55 -9.64 15.00
CA VAL A 60 -12.10 -8.89 13.82
C VAL A 60 -13.30 -8.17 13.21
N GLN A 61 -13.13 -6.90 12.88
CA GLN A 61 -14.16 -6.05 12.29
C GLN A 61 -13.75 -5.60 10.89
N HIS A 62 -14.73 -5.25 10.05
CA HIS A 62 -14.45 -4.56 8.79
C HIS A 62 -13.74 -3.24 9.07
N TYR A 63 -12.75 -2.88 8.27
CA TYR A 63 -12.09 -1.57 8.40
C TYR A 63 -13.07 -0.42 8.15
N HIS A 64 -13.89 -0.52 7.10
CA HIS A 64 -14.93 0.46 6.79
C HIS A 64 -16.08 -0.16 5.99
N SER A 65 -17.14 0.61 5.78
CA SER A 65 -18.17 0.30 4.78
C SER A 65 -17.92 1.10 3.50
N HIS A 66 -18.18 0.51 2.34
CA HIS A 66 -17.98 1.16 1.04
C HIS A 66 -18.86 0.58 -0.06
N ASP A 67 -19.09 1.36 -1.12
CA ASP A 67 -19.91 0.95 -2.28
C ASP A 67 -19.08 0.41 -3.46
N CYS A 68 -17.77 0.18 -3.27
CA CYS A 68 -16.93 -0.40 -4.32
C CYS A 68 -17.30 -1.87 -4.61
N ASN A 69 -17.85 -2.14 -5.78
CA ASN A 69 -18.24 -3.47 -6.24
C ASN A 69 -17.07 -4.38 -6.70
N LYS A 70 -15.83 -3.86 -6.71
CA LYS A 70 -14.62 -4.60 -7.11
C LYS A 70 -13.76 -5.06 -5.94
N CYS A 71 -14.02 -4.56 -4.73
CA CYS A 71 -13.22 -4.86 -3.54
C CYS A 71 -13.99 -5.78 -2.59
N PRO A 72 -13.29 -6.54 -1.73
CA PRO A 72 -13.90 -7.23 -0.59
C PRO A 72 -14.73 -6.26 0.25
N VAL A 73 -15.82 -6.73 0.85
CA VAL A 73 -16.79 -5.91 1.61
C VAL A 73 -16.17 -5.15 2.78
N ASN A 74 -15.05 -5.65 3.31
CA ASN A 74 -14.45 -5.18 4.53
C ASN A 74 -13.43 -4.04 4.31
N LEU A 75 -12.84 -3.94 3.11
CA LEU A 75 -11.78 -2.97 2.82
C LEU A 75 -11.67 -2.68 1.32
N CYS A 76 -11.74 -1.38 0.99
CA CYS A 76 -11.44 -0.86 -0.34
C CYS A 76 -10.18 -0.01 -0.26
N LYS A 77 -9.04 -0.58 -0.65
CA LYS A 77 -7.73 0.07 -0.53
C LYS A 77 -7.64 1.40 -1.28
N ARG A 78 -8.34 1.53 -2.42
CA ARG A 78 -8.40 2.80 -3.18
C ARG A 78 -9.02 3.90 -2.35
N LYS A 79 -10.17 3.63 -1.74
CA LYS A 79 -10.89 4.62 -0.95
C LYS A 79 -10.08 5.07 0.28
N VAL A 80 -9.36 4.14 0.91
CA VAL A 80 -8.42 4.47 2.00
C VAL A 80 -7.31 5.39 1.51
N LEU A 81 -6.67 5.05 0.38
CA LEU A 81 -5.60 5.87 -0.19
C LEU A 81 -6.09 7.27 -0.58
N GLU A 82 -7.25 7.39 -1.25
CA GLU A 82 -7.86 8.67 -1.63
C GLU A 82 -8.15 9.56 -0.40
N LEU A 83 -8.70 8.97 0.67
CA LEU A 83 -8.97 9.71 1.92
C LEU A 83 -7.68 10.18 2.58
N TYR A 84 -6.69 9.29 2.71
CA TYR A 84 -5.39 9.63 3.28
C TYR A 84 -4.70 10.78 2.53
N LEU A 85 -4.66 10.70 1.19
CA LEU A 85 -4.06 11.75 0.36
C LEU A 85 -4.84 13.07 0.50
N SER A 86 -6.17 13.02 0.50
CA SER A 86 -7.01 14.21 0.71
C SER A 86 -6.76 14.87 2.06
N GLU A 87 -6.63 14.08 3.13
CA GLU A 87 -6.33 14.59 4.47
C GLU A 87 -4.94 15.23 4.54
N LYS A 88 -3.94 14.60 3.91
CA LYS A 88 -2.57 15.15 3.82
C LYS A 88 -2.54 16.46 3.04
N THR A 89 -3.22 16.54 1.89
CA THR A 89 -3.33 17.78 1.11
C THR A 89 -4.03 18.88 1.90
N ALA A 90 -5.13 18.56 2.60
CA ALA A 90 -5.81 19.52 3.47
C ALA A 90 -4.93 20.00 4.63
N GLY A 91 -4.04 19.14 5.12
CA GLY A 91 -3.00 19.46 6.11
C GLY A 91 -1.77 20.20 5.57
N GLY A 92 -1.75 20.55 4.28
CA GLY A 92 -0.64 21.28 3.65
C GLY A 92 0.50 20.40 3.13
N THR A 93 0.31 19.09 3.07
CA THR A 93 1.27 18.14 2.48
C THR A 93 0.76 17.64 1.14
N ASP A 94 1.42 17.99 0.05
CA ASP A 94 1.21 17.37 -1.26
C ASP A 94 2.40 16.47 -1.59
N TYR A 95 2.12 15.18 -1.84
CA TYR A 95 3.18 14.23 -2.17
C TYR A 95 3.59 14.39 -3.62
N GLU A 96 4.87 14.65 -3.86
CA GLU A 96 5.43 14.72 -5.21
C GLU A 96 5.31 13.37 -5.93
N ARG A 97 5.50 12.25 -5.22
CA ARG A 97 5.48 10.91 -5.81
C ARG A 97 5.00 9.87 -4.83
N ILE A 98 4.14 8.96 -5.30
CA ILE A 98 3.62 7.82 -4.56
C ILE A 98 4.21 6.53 -5.11
N PHE A 99 4.68 5.66 -4.22
CA PHE A 99 5.07 4.28 -4.54
C PHE A 99 4.04 3.32 -3.94
N TYR A 100 3.14 2.79 -4.78
CA TYR A 100 2.19 1.77 -4.35
C TYR A 100 2.76 0.38 -4.59
N VAL A 101 3.07 -0.35 -3.51
CA VAL A 101 3.66 -1.70 -3.58
C VAL A 101 2.61 -2.74 -3.17
N GLY A 102 2.39 -3.75 -4.02
CA GLY A 102 1.43 -4.81 -3.72
C GLY A 102 1.58 -6.04 -4.60
N ASP A 103 0.79 -7.06 -4.33
CA ASP A 103 0.81 -8.35 -5.04
C ASP A 103 -0.58 -8.95 -5.26
N GLY A 104 -1.56 -8.60 -4.41
CA GLY A 104 -2.91 -9.14 -4.43
C GLY A 104 -3.82 -8.56 -5.51
N GLY A 105 -4.94 -9.22 -5.78
CA GLY A 105 -5.96 -8.69 -6.70
C GLY A 105 -6.65 -7.43 -6.16
N ASN A 106 -6.80 -7.33 -4.84
CA ASN A 106 -7.37 -6.15 -4.15
C ASN A 106 -6.43 -4.92 -4.20
N ASP A 107 -5.19 -5.09 -4.65
CA ASP A 107 -4.25 -4.00 -4.91
C ASP A 107 -4.44 -3.36 -6.30
N PHE A 108 -5.29 -3.93 -7.17
CA PHE A 108 -5.54 -3.35 -8.49
C PHE A 108 -6.40 -2.08 -8.41
N CYS A 109 -7.37 -2.02 -7.49
CA CYS A 109 -8.27 -0.87 -7.38
C CYS A 109 -7.54 0.46 -7.08
N PRO A 110 -6.58 0.53 -6.13
CA PRO A 110 -5.77 1.72 -5.87
C PRO A 110 -5.04 2.29 -7.08
N THR A 111 -4.62 1.44 -8.03
CA THR A 111 -3.86 1.89 -9.20
C THR A 111 -4.58 2.93 -10.06
N SER A 112 -5.92 2.96 -9.99
CA SER A 112 -6.76 3.91 -10.72
C SER A 112 -6.73 5.35 -10.19
N CYS A 113 -6.28 5.57 -8.95
CA CYS A 113 -6.14 6.91 -8.37
C CYS A 113 -4.70 7.46 -8.41
N LEU A 114 -3.75 6.67 -8.94
CA LEU A 114 -2.36 7.09 -9.09
C LEU A 114 -2.15 7.94 -10.35
N ARG A 115 -1.25 8.91 -10.27
CA ARG A 115 -0.90 9.87 -11.33
C ARG A 115 0.24 9.33 -12.20
N GLU A 116 0.52 10.00 -13.31
CA GLU A 116 1.57 9.61 -14.29
C GLU A 116 2.99 9.63 -13.69
N ASN A 117 3.23 10.50 -12.71
CA ASN A 117 4.49 10.60 -11.98
C ASN A 117 4.61 9.60 -10.82
N ASP A 118 3.53 8.91 -10.46
CA ASP A 118 3.53 7.88 -9.41
C ASP A 118 4.00 6.52 -9.97
N VAL A 119 4.27 5.58 -9.07
CA VAL A 119 4.79 4.25 -9.40
C VAL A 119 3.92 3.18 -8.74
N VAL A 120 3.43 2.23 -9.54
CA VAL A 120 2.86 0.98 -9.03
C VAL A 120 3.88 -0.14 -9.17
N MET A 121 4.12 -0.86 -8.08
CA MET A 121 5.10 -1.94 -8.02
C MET A 121 4.41 -3.27 -7.75
N PRO A 122 3.98 -4.00 -8.79
CA PRO A 122 3.42 -5.34 -8.64
C PRO A 122 4.50 -6.38 -8.40
N ARG A 123 4.21 -7.37 -7.56
CA ARG A 123 5.12 -8.48 -7.32
C ARG A 123 5.14 -9.46 -8.50
N LEU A 124 6.33 -9.81 -8.96
CA LEU A 124 6.57 -10.78 -10.03
C LEU A 124 5.89 -12.12 -9.73
N GLY A 125 5.05 -12.59 -10.65
CA GLY A 125 4.33 -13.85 -10.60
C GLY A 125 2.94 -13.77 -9.94
N PHE A 126 2.56 -12.64 -9.35
CA PHE A 126 1.34 -12.50 -8.56
C PHE A 126 0.17 -11.88 -9.34
N THR A 127 -0.99 -11.84 -8.70
CA THR A 127 -2.25 -11.45 -9.33
C THR A 127 -2.23 -10.01 -9.83
N LEU A 128 -1.66 -9.07 -9.06
CA LEU A 128 -1.60 -7.67 -9.48
C LEU A 128 -0.85 -7.48 -10.80
N GLU A 129 0.31 -8.15 -10.97
CA GLU A 129 1.09 -8.11 -12.21
C GLU A 129 0.26 -8.57 -13.41
N LYS A 130 -0.43 -9.70 -13.27
CA LYS A 130 -1.27 -10.27 -14.33
C LYS A 130 -2.44 -9.35 -14.68
N LEU A 131 -3.05 -8.68 -13.70
CA LEU A 131 -4.14 -7.73 -13.93
C LEU A 131 -3.65 -6.48 -14.66
N LEU A 132 -2.50 -5.94 -14.27
CA LEU A 132 -1.88 -4.79 -14.93
C LEU A 132 -1.50 -5.10 -16.38
N ALA A 133 -0.91 -6.28 -16.65
CA ALA A 133 -0.58 -6.70 -18.01
C ALA A 133 -1.83 -6.90 -18.91
N ARG A 134 -2.97 -7.27 -18.33
CA ARG A 134 -4.24 -7.36 -19.07
C ARG A 134 -4.83 -5.97 -19.35
N ALA A 135 -4.70 -5.05 -18.40
CA ALA A 135 -5.18 -3.68 -18.55
C ALA A 135 -4.38 -2.86 -19.58
N THR A 136 -3.15 -3.25 -19.91
CA THR A 136 -2.39 -2.59 -20.99
C THR A 136 -2.69 -3.14 -22.38
N THR A 137 -3.29 -4.34 -22.47
CA THR A 137 -3.50 -5.06 -23.74
C THR A 137 -4.96 -5.04 -24.23
N GLN A 138 -5.91 -4.71 -23.36
CA GLN A 138 -7.34 -4.68 -23.69
C GLN A 138 -7.82 -3.26 -24.00
N GLU A 139 -8.31 -3.04 -25.23
CA GLU A 139 -9.01 -1.80 -25.61
C GLU A 139 -10.22 -1.57 -24.69
N GLY A 140 -10.34 -0.36 -24.12
CA GLY A 140 -11.44 0.03 -23.23
C GLY A 140 -11.28 -0.35 -21.76
N SER A 141 -10.16 -0.98 -21.36
CA SER A 141 -9.86 -1.23 -19.96
C SER A 141 -9.42 0.04 -19.21
N PRO A 142 -9.55 0.10 -17.87
CA PRO A 142 -9.10 1.26 -17.09
C PRO A 142 -7.61 1.47 -17.31
N SER A 143 -7.24 2.60 -17.93
CA SER A 143 -5.84 2.95 -18.14
C SER A 143 -5.18 3.26 -16.80
N VAL A 144 -4.17 2.47 -16.46
CA VAL A 144 -3.27 2.76 -15.34
C VAL A 144 -2.26 3.79 -15.83
N ARG A 145 -2.33 4.98 -15.23
CA ARG A 145 -1.47 6.12 -15.61
C ARG A 145 -0.08 6.03 -14.98
N ALA A 146 0.01 5.45 -13.79
CA ALA A 146 1.25 5.32 -13.06
C ALA A 146 2.26 4.40 -13.77
N ASN A 147 3.54 4.67 -13.55
CA ASN A 147 4.61 3.83 -14.06
C ASN A 147 4.58 2.46 -13.37
N VAL A 148 4.63 1.39 -14.16
CA VAL A 148 4.61 0.02 -13.64
C VAL A 148 6.04 -0.51 -13.51
N VAL A 149 6.48 -0.81 -12.29
CA VAL A 149 7.81 -1.39 -12.02
C VAL A 149 7.68 -2.69 -11.24
N VAL A 150 7.86 -3.83 -11.91
CA VAL A 150 7.75 -5.15 -11.27
C VAL A 150 8.86 -5.36 -10.24
N TRP A 151 8.52 -5.90 -9.07
CA TRP A 151 9.48 -6.24 -8.01
C TRP A 151 9.45 -7.73 -7.67
N SER A 152 10.62 -8.27 -7.31
CA SER A 152 10.76 -9.65 -6.80
C SER A 152 11.32 -9.70 -5.37
N SER A 153 11.93 -8.61 -4.91
CA SER A 153 12.42 -8.44 -3.54
C SER A 153 12.35 -6.97 -3.09
N GLY A 154 12.37 -6.74 -1.77
CA GLY A 154 12.40 -5.40 -1.19
C GLY A 154 13.57 -4.53 -1.67
N SER A 155 14.66 -5.14 -2.13
CA SER A 155 15.83 -4.41 -2.66
C SER A 155 15.50 -3.65 -3.95
N LYS A 156 14.59 -4.17 -4.79
CA LYS A 156 14.16 -3.46 -6.01
C LYS A 156 13.32 -2.23 -5.65
N ILE A 157 12.42 -2.36 -4.67
CA ILE A 157 11.62 -1.24 -4.17
C ILE A 157 12.54 -0.16 -3.59
N LEU A 158 13.51 -0.56 -2.76
CA LEU A 158 14.48 0.35 -2.17
C LEU A 158 15.31 1.09 -3.22
N GLN A 159 15.69 0.43 -4.31
CA GLN A 159 16.43 1.04 -5.42
C GLN A 159 15.61 2.15 -6.09
N GLU A 160 14.34 1.87 -6.41
CA GLU A 160 13.45 2.86 -7.05
C GLU A 160 13.18 4.06 -6.13
N LEU A 161 12.94 3.81 -4.83
CA LEU A 161 12.76 4.86 -3.84
C LEU A 161 14.01 5.77 -3.78
N LYS A 162 15.20 5.18 -3.60
CA LYS A 162 16.46 5.93 -3.56
C LYS A 162 16.77 6.68 -4.86
N ALA A 163 16.36 6.16 -6.02
CA ALA A 163 16.54 6.84 -7.29
C ALA A 163 15.67 8.10 -7.37
N SER A 164 14.42 8.03 -6.88
CA SER A 164 13.51 9.18 -6.89
C SER A 164 13.90 10.31 -5.94
N MET A 165 14.57 10.01 -4.82
CA MET A 165 15.04 11.03 -3.86
C MET A 165 16.28 11.82 -4.34
N LYS A 166 16.91 11.40 -5.44
CA LYS A 166 18.12 12.04 -6.00
C LYS A 166 17.83 12.94 -7.20
N SER A 167 16.60 12.88 -7.71
CA SER A 167 16.13 13.72 -8.82
C SER A 167 15.54 15.01 -8.27
#